data_AF-A0A5E4QQV7-F1
#
_entry.id   AF-A0A5E4QQV7-F1
#
_cell.length_a   1.000
_cell.length_b   1.000
_cell.length_c   1.000
_cell.angle_alpha   90.00
_cell.angle_beta   90.00
_cell.angle_gamma   90.00
#
_symmetry.space_group_name_H-M   'P 1'
#
loop_
_entity.id
_entity.type
_entity.pdbx_description
1 polymer ?
#
loop_
_entity_poly.entity_id
_entity_poly.type
_entity_poly.pdbx_seq_one_letter_code
_entity_poly.pdbx_strand_id
1 'polypeptide(L)'
;MEVKLQKQIIDHFSFLEEFYNTSKTCLKSCQNYAVSIYKIARSCRNIKEAQLQNTPLENFDGLQNRLIASLHSKINNLIQEIQSEFSIIEETFEKLCYKNKLVQDSCIDIDFTEESDLIKGSPYQPPLKQLLEFASDSVTFGSHICAQIETALNILALEELETISFPDHFKFPTIWETRIPEIIAYTSFIQENTI
;
A
#
# COMPACT_ATOMS: atom_id res chain seq x y z
N MET A 1 21.00 27.60 -2.30
CA MET A 1 19.88 26.98 -3.03
C MET A 1 20.05 25.48 -3.06
N GLU A 2 21.22 25.00 -3.47
CA GLU A 2 21.63 23.60 -3.45
C GLU A 2 21.47 22.92 -2.08
N VAL A 3 21.92 23.55 -0.98
CA VAL A 3 21.74 23.03 0.39
C VAL A 3 20.27 22.82 0.76
N LYS A 4 19.38 23.71 0.30
CA LYS A 4 17.93 23.58 0.53
C LYS A 4 17.39 22.37 -0.25
N LEU A 5 17.76 22.23 -1.52
CA LEU A 5 17.36 21.10 -2.34
C LEU A 5 17.88 19.77 -1.77
N GLN A 6 19.17 19.70 -1.43
CA GLN A 6 19.80 18.51 -0.85
C GLN A 6 19.03 18.06 0.40
N LYS A 7 18.65 19.01 1.27
CA LYS A 7 17.83 18.72 2.43
C LYS A 7 16.46 18.15 2.05
N GLN A 8 15.77 18.71 1.04
CA GLN A 8 14.48 18.18 0.60
C GLN A 8 14.59 16.78 -0.02
N ILE A 9 15.66 16.51 -0.77
CA ILE A 9 15.95 15.19 -1.34
C ILE A 9 16.16 14.16 -0.23
N ILE A 10 17.00 14.48 0.77
CA ILE A 10 17.20 13.63 1.94
C ILE A 10 15.88 13.39 2.65
N ASP A 11 15.15 14.46 2.97
CA ASP A 11 13.86 14.39 3.66
C ASP A 11 12.81 13.55 2.89
N HIS A 12 12.85 13.53 1.56
CA HIS A 12 11.99 12.71 0.71
C HIS A 12 12.37 11.23 0.77
N PHE A 13 13.64 10.90 0.52
CA PHE A 13 14.08 9.50 0.44
C PHE A 13 14.15 8.80 1.80
N SER A 14 14.46 9.53 2.89
CA SER A 14 14.31 9.01 4.25
C SER A 14 12.85 8.63 4.54
N PHE A 15 11.90 9.47 4.07
CA PHE A 15 10.48 9.21 4.27
C PHE A 15 9.93 8.13 3.33
N LEU A 16 10.51 7.95 2.14
CA LEU A 16 10.16 6.85 1.24
C LEU A 16 10.39 5.50 1.92
N GLU A 17 11.49 5.34 2.65
CA GLU A 17 11.76 4.11 3.40
C GLU A 17 10.69 3.87 4.50
N GLU A 18 10.30 4.91 5.23
CA GLU A 18 9.21 4.86 6.22
C GLU A 18 7.87 4.46 5.56
N PHE A 19 7.53 5.08 4.43
CA PHE A 19 6.34 4.78 3.65
C PHE A 19 6.33 3.33 3.15
N TYR A 20 7.46 2.85 2.60
CA TYR A 20 7.59 1.49 2.11
C TYR A 20 7.39 0.45 3.21
N ASN A 21 8.03 0.64 4.37
CA ASN A 21 7.91 -0.28 5.50
C ASN A 21 6.51 -0.28 6.13
N THR A 22 5.89 0.90 6.23
CA THR A 22 4.49 1.04 6.69
C THR A 22 3.55 0.34 5.73
N SER A 23 3.63 0.65 4.42
CA SER A 23 2.80 0.04 3.38
C SER A 23 2.93 -1.48 3.37
N LYS A 24 4.15 -2.01 3.50
CA LYS A 24 4.39 -3.45 3.56
C LYS A 24 3.70 -4.11 4.75
N THR A 25 3.69 -3.45 5.89
CA THR A 25 3.05 -3.94 7.12
C THR A 25 1.53 -3.93 6.97
N CYS A 26 0.96 -2.79 6.55
CA CYS A 26 -0.47 -2.62 6.32
C CYS A 26 -1.01 -3.61 5.27
N LEU A 27 -0.31 -3.76 4.13
CA LEU A 27 -0.70 -4.72 3.08
C LEU A 27 -0.70 -6.16 3.59
N LYS A 28 0.27 -6.54 4.44
CA LYS A 28 0.30 -7.86 5.08
C LYS A 28 -0.90 -8.05 6.01
N SER A 29 -1.29 -7.04 6.78
CA SER A 29 -2.52 -7.07 7.59
C SER A 29 -3.75 -7.27 6.70
N CYS A 30 -3.90 -6.45 5.65
CA CYS A 30 -5.00 -6.56 4.69
C CYS A 30 -5.09 -7.95 4.06
N GLN A 31 -3.94 -8.55 3.69
CA GLN A 31 -3.89 -9.90 3.16
C GLN A 31 -4.42 -10.94 4.16
N ASN A 32 -4.08 -10.82 5.45
CA ASN A 32 -4.58 -11.72 6.49
C ASN A 32 -6.10 -11.57 6.70
N TYR A 33 -6.60 -10.34 6.65
CA TYR A 33 -8.04 -10.05 6.73
C TYR A 33 -8.77 -10.63 5.51
N ALA A 34 -8.24 -10.43 4.30
CA ALA A 34 -8.80 -10.97 3.07
C ALA A 34 -8.88 -12.51 3.07
N VAL A 35 -7.83 -13.19 3.53
CA VAL A 35 -7.84 -14.65 3.70
C VAL A 35 -8.91 -15.09 4.70
N SER A 36 -9.12 -14.32 5.76
CA SER A 36 -10.15 -14.59 6.77
C SER A 36 -11.56 -14.38 6.22
N ILE A 37 -11.78 -13.30 5.47
CA ILE A 37 -13.04 -13.03 4.75
C ILE A 37 -13.36 -14.20 3.83
N TYR A 38 -12.41 -14.66 3.02
CA TYR A 38 -12.59 -15.79 2.12
C TYR A 38 -13.02 -17.08 2.85
N LYS A 39 -12.39 -17.40 3.99
CA LYS A 39 -12.77 -18.56 4.82
C LYS A 39 -14.19 -18.44 5.37
N ILE A 40 -14.58 -17.23 5.80
CA ILE A 40 -15.91 -16.96 6.34
C ILE A 40 -16.96 -17.04 5.22
N ALA A 41 -16.70 -16.45 4.05
CA ALA A 41 -17.57 -16.52 2.88
C ALA A 41 -17.83 -17.98 2.46
N ARG A 42 -16.79 -18.82 2.43
CA ARG A 42 -16.94 -20.26 2.19
C ARG A 42 -17.80 -20.95 3.25
N SER A 43 -17.69 -20.53 4.52
CA SER A 43 -18.53 -21.06 5.60
C SER A 43 -19.99 -20.66 5.44
N CYS A 44 -20.28 -19.42 5.02
CA CYS A 44 -21.63 -18.98 4.68
C CYS A 44 -22.26 -19.88 3.60
N ARG A 45 -21.49 -20.18 2.55
CA ARG A 45 -21.94 -21.07 1.47
C ARG A 45 -22.27 -22.47 1.98
N ASN A 46 -21.38 -23.08 2.77
CA ASN A 46 -21.64 -24.40 3.36
C ASN A 46 -22.91 -24.42 4.23
N ILE A 47 -23.19 -23.34 4.95
CA ILE A 47 -24.41 -23.22 5.76
C ILE A 47 -25.65 -23.09 4.88
N LYS A 48 -25.59 -22.32 3.78
CA LYS A 48 -26.69 -22.19 2.80
C LYS A 48 -27.00 -23.53 2.11
N GLU A 49 -25.97 -24.31 1.79
CA GLU A 49 -26.10 -25.60 1.10
C GLU A 49 -26.46 -26.76 2.04
N ALA A 50 -26.37 -26.58 3.37
CA ALA A 50 -26.66 -27.63 4.34
C ALA A 50 -28.16 -27.99 4.37
N GLN A 51 -28.46 -29.28 4.25
CA GLN A 51 -29.80 -29.82 4.42
C GLN A 51 -30.03 -30.18 5.90
N LEU A 52 -30.98 -29.49 6.54
CA LEU A 52 -31.30 -29.71 7.96
C LEU A 52 -32.39 -30.75 8.20
N GLN A 53 -33.09 -31.18 7.15
CA GLN A 53 -34.18 -32.17 7.23
C GLN A 53 -33.70 -33.48 7.85
N ASN A 54 -34.51 -34.05 8.75
CA ASN A 54 -34.20 -35.28 9.50
C ASN A 54 -32.97 -35.16 10.42
N THR A 55 -32.57 -33.94 10.79
CA THR A 55 -31.53 -33.70 11.79
C THR A 55 -32.14 -33.08 13.05
N PRO A 56 -31.50 -33.20 14.23
CA PRO A 56 -31.94 -32.49 15.43
C PRO A 56 -32.02 -30.96 15.26
N LEU A 57 -31.34 -30.41 14.25
CA LEU A 57 -31.29 -28.99 13.96
C LEU A 57 -32.53 -28.48 13.19
N GLU A 58 -33.34 -29.36 12.62
CA GLU A 58 -34.59 -29.02 11.90
C GLU A 58 -35.56 -28.24 12.78
N ASN A 59 -35.57 -28.53 14.08
CA ASN A 59 -36.46 -27.88 15.06
C ASN A 59 -36.03 -26.44 15.39
N PHE A 60 -34.88 -25.97 14.93
CA PHE A 60 -34.36 -24.63 15.19
C PHE A 60 -34.67 -23.69 14.03
N ASP A 61 -35.87 -23.14 14.04
CA ASP A 61 -36.32 -22.21 13.00
C ASP A 61 -35.38 -20.99 12.87
N GLY A 62 -35.04 -20.65 11.62
CA GLY A 62 -34.14 -19.55 11.29
C GLY A 62 -32.68 -19.72 11.70
N LEU A 63 -32.23 -20.91 12.16
CA LEU A 63 -30.84 -21.16 12.57
C LEU A 63 -29.83 -20.78 11.48
N GLN A 64 -30.05 -21.23 10.24
CA GLN A 64 -29.16 -20.91 9.11
C GLN A 64 -29.08 -19.39 8.88
N ASN A 65 -30.22 -18.69 8.90
CA ASN A 65 -30.26 -17.23 8.73
C ASN A 65 -29.50 -16.50 9.84
N ARG A 66 -29.63 -16.93 11.10
CA ARG A 66 -28.89 -16.34 12.23
C ARG A 66 -27.39 -16.58 12.13
N LEU A 67 -26.97 -17.78 11.73
CA LEU A 67 -25.57 -18.10 11.52
C LEU A 67 -24.97 -17.29 10.37
N ILE A 68 -25.66 -17.22 9.22
CA ILE A 68 -25.24 -16.41 8.07
C ILE A 68 -25.13 -14.93 8.45
N ALA A 69 -26.12 -14.37 9.16
CA ALA A 69 -26.08 -12.99 9.63
C ALA A 69 -24.88 -12.72 10.56
N SER A 70 -24.58 -13.66 11.48
CA SER A 70 -23.40 -13.56 12.34
C SER A 70 -22.09 -13.56 11.55
N LEU A 71 -21.99 -14.41 10.52
CA LEU A 71 -20.81 -14.46 9.66
C LEU A 71 -20.67 -13.22 8.78
N HIS A 72 -21.77 -12.67 8.25
CA HIS A 72 -21.76 -11.39 7.53
C HIS A 72 -21.29 -10.24 8.42
N SER A 73 -21.73 -10.19 9.68
CA SER A 73 -21.21 -9.20 10.64
C SER A 73 -19.70 -9.32 10.83
N LYS A 74 -19.15 -10.53 10.88
CA LYS A 74 -17.68 -10.74 10.97
C LYS A 74 -16.95 -10.28 9.71
N ILE A 75 -17.52 -10.54 8.52
CA ILE A 75 -16.96 -10.04 7.25
C ILE A 75 -16.91 -8.52 7.27
N ASN A 76 -18.01 -7.86 7.65
CA ASN A 76 -18.08 -6.40 7.71
C ASN A 76 -17.01 -5.83 8.64
N ASN A 77 -16.79 -6.44 9.81
CA ASN A 77 -15.73 -6.01 10.72
C ASN A 77 -14.35 -6.12 10.06
N LEU A 78 -14.04 -7.24 9.38
CA LEU A 78 -12.77 -7.39 8.66
C LEU A 78 -12.60 -6.40 7.50
N ILE A 79 -13.68 -6.01 6.83
CA ILE A 79 -13.65 -4.95 5.81
C ILE A 79 -13.30 -3.60 6.46
N GLN A 80 -13.86 -3.29 7.64
CA GLN A 80 -13.50 -2.09 8.39
C GLN A 80 -12.01 -2.10 8.79
N GLU A 81 -11.45 -3.26 9.17
CA GLU A 81 -10.00 -3.37 9.44
C GLU A 81 -9.17 -3.08 8.18
N ILE A 82 -9.56 -3.57 7.00
CA ILE A 82 -8.88 -3.23 5.73
C ILE A 82 -8.97 -1.73 5.44
N GLN A 83 -10.13 -1.11 5.69
CA GLN A 83 -10.31 0.33 5.52
C GLN A 83 -9.42 1.13 6.48
N SER A 84 -9.26 0.68 7.73
CA SER A 84 -8.36 1.32 8.70
C SER A 84 -6.90 1.26 8.24
N GLU A 85 -6.43 0.11 7.75
CA GLU A 85 -5.09 -0.04 7.20
C GLU A 85 -4.90 0.81 5.92
N PHE A 86 -5.95 0.93 5.10
CA PHE A 86 -5.92 1.77 3.91
C PHE A 86 -5.75 3.25 4.26
N SER A 87 -6.48 3.76 5.25
CA SER A 87 -6.35 5.15 5.70
C SER A 87 -4.94 5.49 6.20
N ILE A 88 -4.24 4.54 6.84
CA ILE A 88 -2.83 4.73 7.23
C ILE A 88 -1.93 4.88 6.00
N ILE A 89 -2.16 4.07 4.96
CA ILE A 89 -1.43 4.16 3.69
C ILE A 89 -1.72 5.49 2.99
N GLU A 90 -2.98 5.93 2.96
CA GLU A 90 -3.37 7.21 2.34
C GLU A 90 -2.69 8.39 3.03
N GLU A 91 -2.75 8.47 4.36
CA GLU A 91 -2.11 9.54 5.13
C GLU A 91 -0.59 9.59 4.89
N THR A 92 0.06 8.42 4.90
CA THR A 92 1.50 8.34 4.65
C THR A 92 1.85 8.64 3.18
N PHE A 93 1.00 8.27 2.23
CA PHE A 93 1.17 8.60 0.81
C PHE A 93 1.01 10.10 0.55
N GLU A 94 0.01 10.76 1.15
CA GLU A 94 -0.15 12.22 1.05
C GLU A 94 1.10 12.97 1.54
N LYS A 95 1.70 12.50 2.64
CA LYS A 95 2.95 13.04 3.17
C LYS A 95 4.13 12.81 2.22
N LEU A 96 4.19 11.68 1.52
CA LEU A 96 5.20 11.40 0.48
C LEU A 96 5.02 12.35 -0.71
N CYS A 97 3.78 12.53 -1.19
CA CYS A 97 3.44 13.47 -2.26
C CYS A 97 3.82 14.90 -1.89
N TYR A 98 3.56 15.32 -0.66
CA TYR A 98 3.95 16.64 -0.16
C TYR A 98 5.48 16.83 -0.20
N LYS A 99 6.25 15.83 0.28
CA LYS A 99 7.72 15.88 0.22
C LYS A 99 8.25 15.91 -1.21
N ASN A 100 7.69 15.11 -2.10
CA ASN A 100 8.03 15.16 -3.53
C ASN A 100 7.75 16.55 -4.11
N LYS A 101 6.62 17.18 -3.76
CA LYS A 101 6.30 18.54 -4.19
C LYS A 101 7.35 19.55 -3.72
N LEU A 102 7.82 19.45 -2.47
CA LEU A 102 8.88 20.34 -1.96
C LEU A 102 10.20 20.17 -2.72
N VAL A 103 10.52 18.95 -3.16
CA VAL A 103 11.67 18.69 -4.06
C VAL A 103 11.46 19.38 -5.40
N GLN A 104 10.32 19.18 -6.05
CA GLN A 104 9.98 19.80 -7.35
C GLN A 104 10.04 21.33 -7.28
N ASP A 105 9.41 21.93 -6.26
CA ASP A 105 9.41 23.38 -6.04
C ASP A 105 10.83 23.93 -5.81
N SER A 106 11.72 23.12 -5.24
CA SER A 106 13.12 23.50 -5.03
C SER A 106 14.00 23.34 -6.28
N CYS A 107 13.49 22.70 -7.34
CA CYS A 107 14.20 22.49 -8.60
C CYS A 107 13.88 23.52 -9.70
N ILE A 108 12.89 24.40 -9.50
CA ILE A 108 12.39 25.33 -10.54
C ILE A 108 13.50 26.24 -11.08
N ASP A 109 14.37 26.75 -10.20
CA ASP A 109 15.41 27.72 -10.53
C ASP A 109 16.81 27.10 -10.63
N ILE A 110 16.90 25.78 -10.77
CA ILE A 110 18.20 25.08 -10.80
C ILE A 110 18.77 25.04 -12.20
N ASP A 111 20.05 25.41 -12.30
CA ASP A 111 20.84 25.22 -13.51
C ASP A 111 21.40 23.80 -13.58
N PHE A 112 20.80 22.96 -14.43
CA PHE A 112 21.27 21.60 -14.67
C PHE A 112 22.61 21.52 -15.41
N THR A 113 23.16 22.65 -15.85
CA THR A 113 24.48 22.70 -16.48
C THR A 113 25.62 22.89 -15.47
N GLU A 114 25.30 23.29 -14.24
CA GLU A 114 26.25 23.53 -13.14
C GLU A 114 27.11 22.28 -12.84
N GLU A 115 28.40 22.48 -12.54
CA GLU A 115 29.37 21.42 -12.21
C GLU A 115 29.39 21.11 -10.71
N SER A 116 28.22 20.94 -10.09
CA SER A 116 28.13 20.54 -8.69
C SER A 116 27.91 19.03 -8.55
N ASP A 117 28.34 18.47 -7.41
CA ASP A 117 28.17 17.04 -7.10
C ASP A 117 26.69 16.65 -7.04
N LEU A 118 25.78 17.56 -6.64
CA LEU A 118 24.34 17.30 -6.70
C LEU A 118 23.85 17.18 -8.13
N ILE A 119 24.26 18.09 -9.01
CA ILE A 119 23.77 18.15 -10.39
C ILE A 119 24.36 17.04 -11.26
N LYS A 120 25.68 16.87 -11.23
CA LYS A 120 26.41 15.87 -12.04
C LYS A 120 26.46 14.48 -11.40
N GLY A 121 26.19 14.40 -10.10
CA GLY A 121 26.36 13.18 -9.32
C GLY A 121 27.82 12.96 -8.90
N SER A 122 28.00 12.02 -8.00
CA SER A 122 29.30 11.56 -7.52
C SER A 122 29.28 10.03 -7.39
N PRO A 123 30.43 9.38 -7.11
CA PRO A 123 30.44 7.94 -6.80
C PRO A 123 29.55 7.53 -5.61
N TYR A 124 29.15 8.49 -4.77
CA TYR A 124 28.35 8.27 -3.56
C TYR A 124 26.93 8.82 -3.65
N GLN A 125 26.59 9.56 -4.71
CA GLN A 125 25.28 10.17 -4.88
C GLN A 125 24.88 10.16 -6.37
N PRO A 126 23.70 9.62 -6.73
CA PRO A 126 23.17 9.74 -8.07
C PRO A 126 22.99 11.20 -8.50
N PRO A 127 23.14 11.53 -9.81
CA PRO A 127 22.88 12.88 -10.30
C PRO A 127 21.43 13.31 -10.03
N LEU A 128 21.21 14.61 -9.83
CA LEU A 128 19.89 15.18 -9.52
C LEU A 128 18.80 14.70 -10.48
N LYS A 129 19.08 14.60 -11.78
CA LYS A 129 18.12 14.10 -12.76
C LYS A 129 17.60 12.71 -12.40
N GLN A 130 18.49 11.80 -12.02
CA GLN A 130 18.13 10.44 -11.62
C GLN A 130 17.38 10.43 -10.29
N LEU A 131 17.75 11.30 -9.35
CA LEU A 131 17.01 11.46 -8.09
C LEU A 131 15.57 11.95 -8.31
N LEU A 132 15.35 12.85 -9.27
CA LEU A 132 13.99 13.29 -9.64
C LEU A 132 13.18 12.17 -10.31
N GLU A 133 13.81 11.36 -11.15
CA GLU A 133 13.18 10.16 -11.72
C GLU A 133 12.78 9.16 -10.62
N PHE A 134 13.67 8.91 -9.66
CA PHE A 134 13.38 8.06 -8.49
C PHE A 134 12.25 8.62 -7.62
N ALA A 135 12.21 9.95 -7.42
CA ALA A 135 11.13 10.58 -6.67
C ALA A 135 9.78 10.42 -7.40
N SER A 136 9.75 10.54 -8.73
CA SER A 136 8.57 10.26 -9.54
C SER A 136 8.15 8.77 -9.47
N ASP A 137 9.10 7.85 -9.55
CA ASP A 137 8.86 6.40 -9.39
C ASP A 137 8.19 6.12 -8.03
N SER A 138 8.65 6.78 -6.96
CA SER A 138 8.10 6.60 -5.62
C SER A 138 6.64 7.04 -5.48
N VAL A 139 6.24 8.12 -6.16
CA VAL A 139 4.84 8.57 -6.19
C VAL A 139 3.97 7.62 -7.01
N THR A 140 4.49 7.13 -8.14
CA THR A 140 3.81 6.15 -8.98
C THR A 140 3.56 4.85 -8.20
N PHE A 141 4.57 4.39 -7.46
CA PHE A 141 4.45 3.24 -6.56
C PHE A 141 3.34 3.42 -5.51
N GLY A 142 3.32 4.55 -4.80
CA GLY A 142 2.27 4.82 -3.82
C GLY A 142 0.87 4.86 -4.42
N SER A 143 0.72 5.49 -5.59
CA SER A 143 -0.56 5.52 -6.32
C SER A 143 -1.03 4.11 -6.73
N HIS A 144 -0.12 3.25 -7.17
CA HIS A 144 -0.46 1.85 -7.49
C HIS A 144 -0.96 1.08 -6.26
N ILE A 145 -0.34 1.27 -5.09
CA ILE A 145 -0.79 0.62 -3.85
C ILE A 145 -2.22 1.06 -3.52
N CYS A 146 -2.50 2.37 -3.54
CA CYS A 146 -3.84 2.87 -3.23
C CYS A 146 -4.88 2.30 -4.20
N ALA A 147 -4.62 2.36 -5.50
CA ALA A 147 -5.53 1.84 -6.53
C ALA A 147 -5.81 0.33 -6.37
N GLN A 148 -4.80 -0.46 -5.96
CA GLN A 148 -4.98 -1.89 -5.70
C GLN A 148 -5.90 -2.15 -4.50
N ILE A 149 -5.73 -1.41 -3.40
CA ILE A 149 -6.56 -1.54 -2.21
C ILE A 149 -8.00 -1.08 -2.48
N GLU A 150 -8.18 0.06 -3.16
CA GLU A 150 -9.50 0.54 -3.60
C GLU A 150 -10.21 -0.51 -4.46
N THR A 151 -9.49 -1.10 -5.42
CA THR A 151 -10.03 -2.19 -6.24
C THR A 151 -10.48 -3.36 -5.38
N ALA A 152 -9.66 -3.77 -4.40
CA ALA A 152 -10.01 -4.86 -3.50
C ALA A 152 -11.25 -4.54 -2.64
N LEU A 153 -11.35 -3.32 -2.11
CA LEU A 153 -12.50 -2.85 -1.34
C LEU A 153 -13.78 -2.79 -2.19
N ASN A 154 -13.68 -2.33 -3.44
CA ASN A 154 -14.80 -2.32 -4.38
C ASN A 154 -15.29 -3.74 -4.67
N ILE A 155 -14.36 -4.68 -4.86
CA ILE A 155 -14.67 -6.09 -5.04
C ILE A 155 -15.35 -6.67 -3.78
N LEU A 156 -14.86 -6.32 -2.58
CA LEU A 156 -15.45 -6.75 -1.31
C LEU A 156 -16.85 -6.19 -1.06
N ALA A 157 -17.17 -5.05 -1.68
CA ALA A 157 -18.51 -4.46 -1.62
C ALA A 157 -19.52 -5.16 -2.54
N LEU A 158 -19.07 -5.98 -3.50
CA LEU A 158 -19.95 -6.76 -4.37
C LEU A 158 -20.50 -7.97 -3.62
N GLU A 159 -21.79 -8.29 -3.82
CA GLU A 159 -22.50 -9.35 -3.09
C GLU A 159 -21.98 -10.77 -3.38
N GLU A 160 -21.17 -10.95 -4.43
CA GLU A 160 -20.62 -12.24 -4.85
C GLU A 160 -19.18 -12.49 -4.36
N LEU A 161 -18.97 -12.38 -3.03
CA LEU A 161 -17.70 -12.73 -2.37
C LEU A 161 -17.23 -14.19 -2.61
N GLU A 162 -18.11 -15.03 -3.17
CA GLU A 162 -17.93 -16.48 -3.29
C GLU A 162 -17.04 -16.91 -4.48
N THR A 163 -16.74 -16.01 -5.43
CA THR A 163 -16.01 -16.33 -6.68
C THR A 163 -14.63 -15.69 -6.77
N ILE A 164 -14.24 -14.84 -5.82
CA ILE A 164 -13.16 -13.88 -6.03
C ILE A 164 -11.90 -14.26 -5.24
N SER A 165 -10.75 -14.24 -5.94
CA SER A 165 -9.43 -14.44 -5.35
C SER A 165 -8.88 -13.13 -4.79
N PHE A 166 -9.22 -12.81 -3.55
CA PHE A 166 -8.76 -11.61 -2.84
C PHE A 166 -7.25 -11.54 -2.46
N PRO A 167 -6.51 -12.66 -2.23
CA PRO A 167 -5.16 -12.58 -1.64
C PRO A 167 -4.09 -11.87 -2.47
N ASP A 168 -4.31 -11.67 -3.77
CA ASP A 168 -3.31 -11.10 -4.68
C ASP A 168 -3.41 -9.59 -4.83
N HIS A 169 -4.50 -8.96 -4.35
CA HIS A 169 -4.67 -7.51 -4.40
C HIS A 169 -3.90 -6.76 -3.30
N PHE A 170 -3.39 -7.46 -2.29
CA PHE A 170 -2.68 -6.87 -1.14
C PHE A 170 -1.18 -7.17 -1.17
N LYS A 171 -0.58 -7.21 -2.37
CA LYS A 171 0.85 -7.42 -2.59
C LYS A 171 1.38 -6.33 -3.50
N PHE A 172 2.65 -5.97 -3.29
CA PHE A 172 3.33 -5.10 -4.23
C PHE A 172 3.38 -5.77 -5.61
N PRO A 173 3.15 -5.00 -6.70
CA PRO A 173 3.48 -5.47 -8.04
C PRO A 173 4.95 -5.90 -8.10
N THR A 174 5.26 -6.99 -8.80
CA THR A 174 6.60 -7.58 -8.87
C THR A 174 7.69 -6.58 -9.28
N ILE A 175 7.34 -5.62 -10.15
CA ILE A 175 8.28 -4.55 -10.55
C ILE A 175 8.70 -3.65 -9.37
N TRP A 176 7.79 -3.39 -8.43
CA TRP A 176 8.05 -2.52 -7.29
C TRP A 176 8.72 -3.24 -6.12
N GLU A 177 8.57 -4.57 -6.03
CA GLU A 177 9.28 -5.40 -5.04
C GLU A 177 10.80 -5.32 -5.17
N THR A 178 11.32 -5.05 -6.37
CA THR A 178 12.76 -4.87 -6.62
C THR A 178 13.14 -3.39 -6.72
N ARG A 179 12.33 -2.59 -7.42
CA ARG A 179 12.66 -1.20 -7.74
C ARG A 179 12.71 -0.28 -6.52
N ILE A 180 11.77 -0.39 -5.58
CA ILE A 180 11.75 0.49 -4.41
C ILE A 180 12.93 0.20 -3.46
N PRO A 181 13.25 -1.07 -3.13
CA PRO A 181 14.48 -1.37 -2.39
C PRO A 181 15.75 -0.90 -3.09
N GLU A 182 15.82 -0.97 -4.43
CA GLU A 182 16.93 -0.44 -5.21
C GLU A 182 17.07 1.09 -5.02
N ILE A 183 15.96 1.84 -5.15
CA ILE A 183 15.94 3.29 -4.93
C ILE A 183 16.39 3.64 -3.50
N ILE A 184 15.85 2.94 -2.49
CA ILE A 184 16.24 3.13 -1.08
C ILE A 184 17.74 2.88 -0.91
N ALA A 185 18.28 1.81 -1.51
CA ALA A 185 19.71 1.50 -1.42
C ALA A 185 20.61 2.54 -2.12
N TYR A 186 20.19 3.10 -3.26
CA TYR A 186 20.96 4.16 -3.92
C TYR A 186 20.90 5.50 -3.20
N THR A 187 19.88 5.72 -2.38
CA THR A 187 19.62 7.02 -1.74
C THR A 187 19.97 7.02 -0.25
N SER A 188 20.28 5.86 0.35
CA SER A 188 20.71 5.75 1.74
C SER A 188 21.99 6.54 2.04
N PHE A 189 22.95 6.53 1.11
CA PHE A 189 24.25 7.22 1.26
C PHE A 189 24.15 8.75 1.15
N ILE A 190 23.03 9.28 0.67
CA ILE A 190 22.82 10.74 0.57
C ILE A 190 22.78 11.36 1.98
N GLN A 191 22.34 10.60 2.99
CA GLN A 191 22.32 11.04 4.38
C GLN A 191 23.72 11.14 5.01
N GLU A 192 24.69 10.35 4.53
CA GLU A 192 26.04 10.28 5.10
C GLU A 192 26.97 11.37 4.56
N ASN A 193 26.62 11.99 3.42
CA ASN A 193 27.43 12.99 2.72
C ASN A 193 27.09 14.45 3.09
N THR A 194 26.47 14.71 4.25
CA THR A 194 26.36 16.08 4.77
C THR A 194 27.74 16.61 5.15
N ILE A 195 28.38 17.31 4.21
CA ILE A 195 29.54 18.20 4.43
C ILE A 195 29.03 19.58 4.82
#